data_AF-A0A2H9Q5V1-F1
#
_entry.id   AF-A0A2H9Q5V1-F1
#
_cell.length_a   1.000
_cell.length_b   1.000
_cell.length_c   1.000
_cell.angle_alpha   90.00
_cell.angle_beta   90.00
_cell.angle_gamma   90.00
#
_symmetry.space_group_name_H-M   'P 1'
#
loop_
_entity.id
_entity.type
_entity.pdbx_description
1 polymer ?
#
loop_
_entity_poly.entity_id
_entity_poly.type
_entity_poly.pdbx_seq_one_letter_code
_entity_poly.pdbx_strand_id
1 'polypeptide(L)'
;MDSVGTEYAKKLSFYKPNKRGTGAAMQFDLNAARECVFLDAAKQAGEQKFDWGSKIVLKLGVADIAKILAVLEGKTEKADLFHDPTKSKLATDSSVKNSALSVQKGAGFGYYFKASTQSAAGAVDAVQLALSDDEAVLLRVLLARALEKIYKW
;
A
#
# COMPACT_ATOMS: atom_id res chain seq x y z
N MET A 1 11.64 27.78 -15.54
CA MET A 1 12.15 27.44 -14.21
C MET A 1 11.28 26.32 -13.70
N ASP A 2 11.68 25.09 -14.02
CA ASP A 2 10.93 23.89 -13.68
C ASP A 2 11.03 23.65 -12.18
N SER A 3 9.89 23.60 -11.51
CA SER A 3 9.81 23.18 -10.11
C SER A 3 10.19 21.70 -10.04
N VAL A 4 11.41 21.43 -9.61
CA VAL A 4 11.85 20.10 -9.17
C VAL A 4 10.91 19.70 -8.03
N GLY A 5 9.94 18.85 -8.35
CA GLY A 5 9.04 18.28 -7.36
C GLY A 5 9.90 17.59 -6.31
N THR A 6 9.82 18.07 -5.08
CA THR A 6 10.64 17.53 -3.98
C THR A 6 10.22 16.08 -3.75
N GLU A 7 11.01 15.14 -4.26
CA GLU A 7 10.88 13.72 -3.96
C GLU A 7 11.15 13.57 -2.47
N TYR A 8 10.16 13.08 -1.71
CA TYR A 8 10.37 12.88 -0.27
C TYR A 8 11.40 11.77 -0.08
N ALA A 9 12.47 12.06 0.64
CA ALA A 9 13.70 11.28 0.61
C ALA A 9 13.61 9.84 1.19
N LYS A 10 12.49 9.43 1.80
CA LYS A 10 12.39 8.12 2.46
C LYS A 10 11.01 7.49 2.35
N LYS A 11 10.98 6.25 1.87
CA LYS A 11 9.81 5.36 1.91
C LYS A 11 9.59 4.86 3.33
N LEU A 12 8.36 4.91 3.83
CA LEU A 12 8.00 4.25 5.08
C LEU A 12 7.89 2.75 4.81
N SER A 13 8.75 1.96 5.45
CA SER A 13 8.90 0.54 5.14
C SER A 13 8.62 -0.31 6.37
N PHE A 14 7.86 -1.37 6.21
CA PHE A 14 7.60 -2.38 7.23
C PHE A 14 8.11 -3.73 6.72
N TYR A 15 9.00 -4.36 7.48
CA TYR A 15 9.60 -5.66 7.13
C TYR A 15 9.25 -6.66 8.21
N LYS A 16 8.53 -7.73 7.85
CA LYS A 16 8.14 -8.81 8.78
C LYS A 16 8.59 -10.16 8.24
N PRO A 17 9.91 -10.45 8.21
CA PRO A 17 10.39 -11.76 7.84
C PRO A 17 10.01 -12.78 8.92
N ASN A 18 9.86 -14.05 8.54
CA ASN A 18 9.68 -15.13 9.48
C ASN A 18 10.50 -16.37 9.08
N LYS A 19 10.70 -17.29 10.03
CA LYS A 19 11.47 -18.53 9.81
C LYS A 19 10.78 -19.50 8.85
N ARG A 20 9.48 -19.35 8.60
CA ARG A 20 8.71 -20.18 7.67
C ARG A 20 8.82 -19.71 6.21
N GLY A 21 9.51 -18.60 5.96
CA GLY A 21 9.63 -18.02 4.61
C GLY A 21 8.34 -17.40 4.08
N THR A 22 7.30 -17.24 4.93
CA THR A 22 6.00 -16.66 4.54
C THR A 22 5.86 -15.20 4.96
N GLY A 23 6.97 -14.56 5.36
CA GLY A 23 6.98 -13.16 5.73
C GLY A 23 6.66 -12.24 4.55
N ALA A 24 6.49 -10.97 4.86
CA ALA A 24 6.18 -9.95 3.87
C ALA A 24 6.81 -8.61 4.22
N ALA A 25 6.87 -7.73 3.24
CA ALA A 25 7.22 -6.34 3.41
C ALA A 25 6.24 -5.43 2.66
N MET A 26 6.02 -4.24 3.20
CA MET A 26 5.26 -3.18 2.54
C MET A 26 6.03 -1.87 2.62
N GLN A 27 6.10 -1.13 1.52
CA GLN A 27 6.68 0.22 1.45
C GLN A 27 5.63 1.22 0.96
N PHE A 28 5.53 2.35 1.66
CA PHE A 28 4.67 3.47 1.33
C PHE A 28 5.53 4.66 0.90
N ASP A 29 5.26 5.17 -0.29
CA ASP A 29 6.04 6.22 -0.93
C ASP A 29 5.16 7.39 -1.37
N LEU A 30 5.32 8.55 -0.73
CA LEU A 30 4.55 9.75 -1.05
C LEU A 30 5.10 10.39 -2.33
N ASN A 31 4.28 10.41 -3.37
CA ASN A 31 4.56 11.15 -4.59
C ASN A 31 3.61 12.34 -4.72
N ALA A 32 4.03 13.50 -4.21
CA ALA A 32 3.23 14.72 -4.27
C ALA A 32 2.95 15.19 -5.71
N ALA A 33 3.90 15.01 -6.63
CA ALA A 33 3.72 15.38 -8.03
C ALA A 33 2.62 14.57 -8.73
N ARG A 34 2.38 13.33 -8.28
CA ARG A 34 1.32 12.44 -8.77
C ARG A 34 0.10 12.39 -7.86
N GLU A 35 0.09 13.25 -6.84
CA GLU A 35 -0.97 13.40 -5.85
C GLU A 35 -1.42 12.07 -5.22
N CYS A 36 -0.46 11.22 -4.86
CA CYS A 36 -0.75 9.87 -4.37
C CYS A 36 0.33 9.31 -3.45
N VAL A 37 0.00 8.21 -2.78
CA VAL A 37 0.97 7.33 -2.10
C VAL A 37 1.05 6.02 -2.87
N PHE A 38 2.25 5.59 -3.25
CA PHE A 38 2.46 4.26 -3.81
C PHE A 38 2.67 3.25 -2.68
N LEU A 39 1.99 2.10 -2.77
CA LEU A 39 2.20 0.94 -1.91
C LEU A 39 2.86 -0.17 -2.73
N ASP A 40 4.09 -0.51 -2.36
CA ASP A 40 4.80 -1.70 -2.86
C ASP A 40 4.70 -2.80 -1.80
N ALA A 41 4.22 -3.99 -2.17
CA ALA A 41 4.11 -5.14 -1.27
C ALA A 41 4.84 -6.36 -1.83
N ALA A 42 5.75 -6.95 -1.04
CA ALA A 42 6.61 -8.05 -1.48
C ALA A 42 6.56 -9.25 -0.53
N LYS A 43 6.63 -10.46 -1.10
CA LYS A 43 6.79 -11.71 -0.32
C LYS A 43 8.24 -11.91 0.09
N GLN A 44 8.44 -12.59 1.21
CA GLN A 44 9.77 -13.03 1.62
C GLN A 44 10.35 -14.04 0.61
N ALA A 45 11.62 -13.88 0.26
CA ALA A 45 12.35 -14.69 -0.72
C ALA A 45 13.64 -15.31 -0.16
N GLY A 46 13.92 -15.07 1.12
CA GLY A 46 15.07 -15.63 1.83
C GLY A 46 15.10 -15.15 3.28
N GLU A 47 16.15 -15.49 4.01
CA GLU A 47 16.35 -14.98 5.36
C GLU A 47 16.48 -13.45 5.33
N GLN A 48 15.50 -12.76 5.89
CA GLN A 48 15.41 -11.30 5.91
C GLN A 48 15.50 -10.63 4.52
N LYS A 49 15.13 -11.35 3.45
CA LYS A 49 15.11 -10.88 2.07
C LYS A 49 13.71 -10.95 1.48
N PHE A 50 13.37 -10.02 0.61
CA PHE A 50 12.05 -9.90 -0.01
C PHE A 50 12.18 -9.79 -1.53
N ASP A 51 11.27 -10.43 -2.26
CA ASP A 51 11.23 -10.37 -3.72
C ASP A 51 10.53 -9.08 -4.18
N TRP A 52 11.32 -8.03 -4.34
CA TRP A 52 10.85 -6.76 -4.90
C TRP A 52 10.67 -6.80 -6.43
N GLY A 53 11.17 -7.84 -7.11
CA GLY A 53 11.01 -8.02 -8.56
C GLY A 53 9.59 -8.44 -8.92
N SER A 54 8.97 -9.28 -8.08
CA SER A 54 7.59 -9.76 -8.25
C SER A 54 6.59 -9.09 -7.29
N LYS A 55 6.86 -7.85 -6.87
CA LYS A 55 6.02 -7.12 -5.93
C LYS A 55 4.65 -6.73 -6.52
N ILE A 56 3.67 -6.58 -5.65
CA ILE A 56 2.39 -5.92 -5.95
C ILE A 56 2.57 -4.42 -5.76
N VAL A 57 2.12 -3.62 -6.74
CA VAL A 57 2.14 -2.16 -6.68
C VAL A 57 0.72 -1.60 -6.74
N LEU A 58 0.39 -0.69 -5.82
CA LEU A 58 -0.91 -0.01 -5.76
C LEU A 58 -0.71 1.51 -5.68
N LYS A 59 -1.48 2.27 -6.47
CA LYS A 59 -1.53 3.73 -6.38
C LYS A 59 -2.68 4.16 -5.48
N LEU A 60 -2.39 4.63 -4.27
CA LEU A 60 -3.40 5.11 -3.33
C LEU A 60 -3.67 6.60 -3.59
N GLY A 61 -4.86 6.89 -4.13
CA GLY A 61 -5.34 8.27 -4.30
C GLY A 61 -5.89 8.85 -3.00
N VAL A 62 -6.31 10.11 -3.02
CA VAL A 62 -6.89 10.79 -1.85
C VAL A 62 -8.01 10.00 -1.17
N ALA A 63 -8.95 9.46 -1.96
CA ALA A 63 -10.08 8.70 -1.42
C ALA A 63 -9.64 7.40 -0.75
N ASP A 64 -8.61 6.74 -1.29
CA ASP A 64 -8.00 5.55 -0.69
C ASP A 64 -7.32 5.90 0.63
N ILE A 65 -6.52 6.98 0.63
CA ILE A 65 -5.83 7.49 1.81
C ILE A 65 -6.84 7.79 2.95
N ALA A 66 -7.93 8.49 2.64
CA ALA A 66 -8.97 8.81 3.61
C ALA A 66 -9.65 7.56 4.19
N LYS A 67 -9.94 6.54 3.36
CA LYS A 67 -10.51 5.27 3.82
C LYS A 67 -9.55 4.50 4.74
N ILE A 68 -8.26 4.49 4.42
CA ILE A 68 -7.25 3.85 5.28
C ILE A 68 -7.16 4.59 6.61
N LEU A 69 -7.10 5.93 6.60
CA LEU A 69 -7.10 6.74 7.81
C LEU A 69 -8.34 6.48 8.68
N ALA A 70 -9.53 6.35 8.08
CA ALA A 70 -10.74 6.01 8.83
C ALA A 70 -10.61 4.68 9.60
N VAL A 71 -9.88 3.69 9.05
CA VAL A 71 -9.58 2.45 9.78
C VAL A 71 -8.54 2.67 10.87
N LEU A 72 -7.42 3.33 10.56
CA LEU A 72 -6.34 3.59 11.51
C LEU A 72 -6.75 4.50 12.69
N GLU A 73 -7.79 5.31 12.51
CA GLU A 73 -8.37 6.17 13.55
C GLU A 73 -9.57 5.53 14.25
N GLY A 74 -9.88 4.27 13.94
CA GLY A 74 -10.97 3.51 14.56
C GLY A 74 -12.36 4.05 14.23
N LYS A 75 -12.52 4.79 13.13
CA LYS A 75 -13.83 5.25 12.63
C LYS A 75 -14.58 4.14 11.91
N THR A 76 -13.86 3.19 11.33
CA THR A 76 -14.41 2.00 10.66
C THR A 76 -13.51 0.79 10.94
N GLU A 77 -14.09 -0.41 11.06
CA GLU A 77 -13.32 -1.63 11.33
C GLU A 77 -12.54 -2.14 10.11
N LYS A 78 -13.01 -1.81 8.90
CA LYS A 78 -12.45 -2.33 7.65
C LYS A 78 -12.65 -1.35 6.48
N ALA A 79 -11.69 -1.34 5.56
CA ALA A 79 -11.80 -0.73 4.25
C ALA A 79 -11.28 -1.69 3.16
N ASP A 80 -12.07 -1.87 2.10
CA ASP A 80 -11.66 -2.59 0.89
C ASP A 80 -11.55 -1.59 -0.28
N LEU A 81 -10.40 -1.56 -0.91
CA LEU A 81 -10.05 -0.67 -2.01
C LEU A 81 -9.85 -1.52 -3.27
N PHE A 82 -10.55 -1.20 -4.36
CA PHE A 82 -10.50 -1.95 -5.61
C PHE A 82 -10.05 -1.03 -6.74
N HIS A 83 -8.99 -1.42 -7.43
CA HIS A 83 -8.46 -0.73 -8.60
C HIS A 83 -8.57 -1.64 -9.81
N ASP A 84 -9.05 -1.06 -10.90
CA ASP A 84 -9.13 -1.71 -12.20
C ASP A 84 -8.17 -1.00 -13.16
N PRO A 85 -6.95 -1.53 -13.35
CA PRO A 85 -5.95 -0.90 -14.22
C PRO A 85 -6.39 -0.88 -15.69
N THR A 86 -7.33 -1.75 -16.11
CA THR A 86 -7.83 -1.81 -17.49
C THR A 86 -8.72 -0.63 -17.86
N LYS A 87 -9.23 0.12 -16.88
CA LYS A 87 -10.03 1.33 -17.10
C LYS A 87 -9.19 2.59 -17.35
N SER A 88 -7.86 2.50 -17.24
CA SER A 88 -6.95 3.57 -17.64
C SER A 88 -6.76 3.53 -19.16
N LYS A 89 -7.04 4.65 -19.86
CA LYS A 89 -6.90 4.78 -21.32
C LYS A 89 -5.47 4.58 -21.86
N LEU A 90 -4.48 4.36 -21.00
CA LEU A 90 -3.07 4.11 -21.34
C LEU A 90 -2.60 2.66 -21.09
N ALA A 91 -3.48 1.74 -20.69
CA ALA A 91 -3.08 0.35 -20.42
C ALA A 91 -2.73 -0.38 -21.73
N THR A 92 -1.44 -0.40 -22.06
CA THR A 92 -0.89 -1.03 -23.28
C THR A 92 -0.52 -2.50 -23.08
N ASP A 93 -0.50 -2.99 -21.84
CA ASP A 93 -0.29 -4.40 -21.52
C ASP A 93 -0.88 -4.69 -20.12
N SER A 94 -2.06 -5.30 -20.05
CA SER A 94 -2.76 -5.52 -18.77
C SER A 94 -2.87 -7.01 -18.45
N SER A 95 -1.72 -7.62 -18.14
CA SER A 95 -1.64 -8.96 -17.55
C SER A 95 -2.38 -9.03 -16.19
N VAL A 96 -2.50 -7.89 -15.50
CA VAL A 96 -3.30 -7.69 -14.28
C VAL A 96 -4.68 -7.15 -14.64
N LYS A 97 -5.72 -7.90 -14.28
CA LYS A 97 -7.13 -7.54 -14.46
C LYS A 97 -7.62 -6.59 -13.37
N ASN A 98 -7.17 -6.81 -12.14
CA ASN A 98 -7.66 -6.10 -10.97
C ASN A 98 -6.65 -6.16 -9.84
N SER A 99 -6.58 -5.11 -9.05
CA SER A 99 -5.76 -5.04 -7.85
C SER A 99 -6.60 -4.50 -6.69
N ALA A 100 -6.28 -4.92 -5.47
CA ALA A 100 -7.04 -4.54 -4.30
C ALA A 100 -6.17 -4.41 -3.06
N LEU A 101 -6.61 -3.56 -2.14
CA LEU A 101 -6.08 -3.46 -0.77
C LEU A 101 -7.22 -3.64 0.22
N SER A 102 -7.08 -4.60 1.12
CA SER A 102 -7.93 -4.72 2.29
C SER A 102 -7.14 -4.26 3.51
N VAL A 103 -7.73 -3.38 4.30
CA VAL A 103 -7.20 -2.92 5.59
C VAL A 103 -8.25 -3.18 6.65
N GLN A 104 -7.87 -3.86 7.73
CA GLN A 104 -8.78 -4.22 8.80
C GLN A 104 -8.12 -4.05 10.17
N LYS A 105 -8.88 -3.58 11.15
CA LYS A 105 -8.46 -3.62 12.55
C LYS A 105 -8.37 -5.06 13.06
N GLY A 106 -7.31 -5.38 13.80
CA GLY A 106 -7.16 -6.68 14.44
C GLY A 106 -8.13 -6.84 15.61
N ALA A 107 -8.57 -8.08 15.87
CA ALA A 107 -9.54 -8.38 16.93
C ALA A 107 -9.04 -8.06 18.37
N GLY A 108 -7.75 -7.79 18.55
CA GLY A 108 -7.18 -7.42 19.84
C GLY A 108 -6.20 -6.25 19.75
N PHE A 109 -5.25 -6.31 18.82
CA PHE A 109 -4.25 -5.27 18.60
C PHE A 109 -3.85 -5.21 17.13
N GLY A 110 -3.33 -4.05 16.72
CA GLY A 110 -2.77 -3.86 15.39
C GLY A 110 -3.79 -3.89 14.25
N TYR A 111 -3.26 -3.98 13.04
CA TYR A 111 -4.00 -3.87 11.80
C TYR A 111 -3.49 -4.88 10.78
N TYR A 112 -4.40 -5.46 10.02
CA TYR A 112 -4.10 -6.42 8.96
C TYR A 112 -4.26 -5.75 7.60
N PHE A 113 -3.21 -5.86 6.80
CA PHE A 113 -3.16 -5.38 5.43
C PHE A 113 -3.04 -6.56 4.48
N LYS A 114 -3.84 -6.56 3.42
CA LYS A 114 -3.78 -7.54 2.33
C LYS A 114 -3.81 -6.81 0.99
N ALA A 115 -2.67 -6.76 0.31
CA ALA A 115 -2.58 -6.33 -1.07
C ALA A 115 -2.74 -7.55 -1.98
N SER A 116 -3.52 -7.44 -3.05
CA SER A 116 -3.71 -8.54 -4.00
C SER A 116 -3.83 -8.04 -5.43
N THR A 117 -3.39 -8.86 -6.38
CA THR A 117 -3.60 -8.69 -7.81
C THR A 117 -4.22 -9.95 -8.37
N GLN A 118 -5.14 -9.81 -9.31
CA GLN A 118 -5.68 -10.93 -10.07
C GLN A 118 -5.33 -10.73 -11.55
N SER A 119 -4.78 -11.78 -12.14
CA SER A 119 -4.43 -11.83 -13.56
C SER A 119 -5.67 -11.97 -14.44
N ALA A 120 -5.52 -11.69 -15.74
CA ALA A 120 -6.58 -11.95 -16.73
C ALA A 120 -7.04 -13.43 -16.74
N ALA A 121 -6.12 -14.37 -16.49
CA ALA A 121 -6.41 -15.80 -16.36
C ALA A 121 -7.10 -16.19 -15.04
N GLY A 122 -7.36 -15.23 -14.15
CA GLY A 122 -8.06 -15.43 -12.89
C GLY A 122 -7.18 -15.82 -11.71
N ALA A 123 -5.88 -16.10 -11.92
CA ALA A 123 -4.94 -16.40 -10.85
C ALA A 123 -4.76 -15.17 -9.93
N VAL A 124 -4.82 -15.40 -8.62
CA VAL A 124 -4.70 -14.36 -7.59
C VAL A 124 -3.35 -14.46 -6.91
N ASP A 125 -2.63 -13.35 -6.88
CA ASP A 125 -1.47 -13.17 -6.02
C ASP A 125 -1.81 -12.22 -4.87
N ALA A 126 -1.27 -12.48 -3.68
CA ALA A 126 -1.54 -11.67 -2.50
C ALA A 126 -0.36 -11.63 -1.54
N VAL A 127 -0.16 -10.45 -0.95
CA VAL A 127 0.81 -10.17 0.10
C VAL A 127 0.06 -9.66 1.33
N GLN A 128 0.34 -10.27 2.48
CA GLN A 128 -0.32 -9.96 3.74
C GLN A 128 0.71 -9.54 4.78
N LEU A 129 0.40 -8.48 5.52
CA LEU A 129 1.26 -7.94 6.56
C LEU A 129 0.40 -7.48 7.74
N ALA A 130 0.81 -7.81 8.96
CA ALA A 130 0.25 -7.23 10.16
C ALA A 130 1.13 -6.06 10.62
N LEU A 131 0.50 -4.93 10.92
CA LEU A 131 1.11 -3.79 11.58
C LEU A 131 0.70 -3.78 13.05
N SER A 132 1.67 -3.53 13.91
CA SER A 132 1.43 -3.20 15.32
C SER A 132 0.81 -1.80 15.45
N ASP A 133 0.31 -1.47 16.64
CA ASP A 133 -0.33 -0.16 16.87
C ASP A 133 0.65 1.02 16.71
N ASP A 134 1.91 0.85 17.13
CA ASP A 134 2.97 1.84 16.95
C ASP A 134 3.37 2.01 15.47
N GLU A 135 3.45 0.92 14.70
CA GLU A 135 3.64 0.98 13.25
C GLU A 135 2.47 1.66 12.53
N ALA A 136 1.25 1.40 12.99
CA ALA A 136 0.05 2.04 12.47
C ALA A 136 0.04 3.56 12.74
N VAL A 137 0.60 4.02 13.87
CA VAL A 137 0.80 5.45 14.13
C VAL A 137 1.72 6.08 13.08
N LEU A 138 2.83 5.43 12.73
CA LEU A 138 3.73 5.92 11.68
C LEU A 138 3.02 6.04 10.34
N LEU A 139 2.25 5.02 9.96
CA LEU A 139 1.49 5.03 8.72
C LEU A 139 0.42 6.14 8.72
N ARG A 140 -0.32 6.31 9.82
CA ARG A 140 -1.31 7.38 9.98
C ARG A 140 -0.68 8.75 9.78
N VAL A 141 0.50 9.00 10.37
CA VAL A 141 1.23 10.27 10.20
C VAL A 141 1.60 10.48 8.74
N LEU A 142 2.17 9.49 8.06
CA LEU A 142 2.51 9.60 6.64
C LEU A 142 1.28 9.93 5.79
N LEU A 143 0.16 9.23 6.01
CA LEU A 143 -1.07 9.40 5.23
C LEU A 143 -1.74 10.75 5.49
N ALA A 144 -1.79 11.22 6.73
CA ALA A 144 -2.31 12.55 7.05
C ALA A 144 -1.47 13.66 6.40
N ARG A 145 -0.13 13.55 6.48
CA ARG A 145 0.78 14.49 5.82
C ARG A 145 0.68 14.41 4.29
N ALA A 146 0.41 13.25 3.73
CA ALA A 146 0.16 13.11 2.31
C ALA A 146 -1.05 13.95 1.88
N LEU A 147 -2.17 13.90 2.61
CA LEU A 147 -3.35 14.73 2.30
C LEU A 147 -3.04 16.23 2.37
N GLU A 148 -2.40 16.68 3.45
CA GLU A 148 -1.99 18.10 3.59
C GLU A 148 -1.14 18.55 2.39
N LYS A 149 -0.18 17.72 1.97
CA LYS A 149 0.72 18.05 0.86
C LYS A 149 0.04 18.01 -0.51
N ILE A 150 -0.85 17.05 -0.75
CA ILE A 150 -1.64 16.95 -1.99
C ILE A 150 -2.52 18.19 -2.13
N TYR A 151 -3.22 18.58 -1.06
CA TYR A 151 -4.13 19.72 -1.08
C TYR A 151 -3.47 21.08 -0.84
N LYS A 152 -2.18 21.09 -0.48
CA LYS A 152 -1.41 22.30 -0.15
C LYS A 152 -2.03 23.09 1.02
N TRP A 153 -2.48 22.38 2.05
CA TRP A 153 -2.92 22.94 3.32
C TRP A 153 -1.73 23.45 4.16
#